data_AF-A0A7V9FX02-F1
#
_entry.id   AF-A0A7V9FX02-F1
#
_cell.length_a   1.000
_cell.length_b   1.000
_cell.length_c   1.000
_cell.angle_alpha   90.00
_cell.angle_beta   90.00
_cell.angle_gamma   90.00
#
_symmetry.space_group_name_H-M   'P 1'
#
loop_
_entity.id
_entity.type
_entity.pdbx_description
1 polymer ?
#
loop_
_entity_poly.entity_id
_entity_poly.type
_entity_poly.pdbx_seq_one_letter_code
_entity_poly.pdbx_strand_id
1 'polypeptide(L)'
;PLAAAALGSGEAAVFTGAELAAVPNVVAEGVLRWTVFADGRLPPAPEPELSDAEHGLRGAVRQAATTLVELDLARHRPGVRAEIAEALEQRVRPPWPEGTPARALRVLEQADEVEAILHAADTDNLGGALSASVAAARSAALRPLFTAVREARRSAVAEAVRALTPRAGRR
;
A
#
# COMPACT_ATOMS: atom_id res chain seq x y z
N PRO A 1 5.86 -22.73 6.37
CA PRO A 1 4.39 -22.49 6.43
C PRO A 1 4.05 -21.02 6.22
N LEU A 2 4.59 -20.11 7.04
CA LEU A 2 4.39 -18.66 6.92
C LEU A 2 4.71 -18.13 5.52
N ALA A 3 5.90 -18.41 4.98
CA ALA A 3 6.32 -17.89 3.67
C ALA A 3 5.37 -18.29 2.54
N ALA A 4 4.90 -19.54 2.52
CA ALA A 4 3.94 -20.01 1.52
C ALA A 4 2.58 -19.31 1.66
N ALA A 5 2.09 -19.16 2.89
CA ALA A 5 0.84 -18.44 3.16
C ALA A 5 0.93 -16.96 2.76
N ALA A 6 2.03 -16.28 3.11
CA ALA A 6 2.27 -14.89 2.78
C ALA A 6 2.39 -14.68 1.26
N LEU A 7 3.11 -15.56 0.55
CA LEU A 7 3.18 -15.50 -0.92
C LEU A 7 1.82 -15.77 -1.57
N GLY A 8 1.03 -16.70 -1.03
CA GLY A 8 -0.32 -16.99 -1.52
C GLY A 8 -1.31 -15.84 -1.29
N SER A 9 -1.21 -15.14 -0.16
CA SER A 9 -2.02 -13.95 0.13
C SER A 9 -1.48 -12.68 -0.54
N GLY A 10 -0.22 -12.66 -0.96
CA GLY A 10 0.48 -11.46 -1.45
C GLY A 10 0.88 -10.46 -0.34
N GLU A 11 0.61 -10.78 0.92
CA GLU A 11 0.87 -9.92 2.08
C GLU A 11 0.97 -10.68 3.40
N ALA A 12 1.65 -10.07 4.38
CA ALA A 12 1.69 -10.50 5.77
C ALA A 12 2.02 -9.32 6.69
N ALA A 13 1.44 -9.30 7.89
CA ALA A 13 1.83 -8.42 8.98
C ALA A 13 2.88 -9.12 9.86
N VAL A 14 3.94 -8.42 10.22
CA VAL A 14 5.07 -8.95 11.01
C VAL A 14 5.19 -8.14 12.29
N PHE A 15 5.17 -8.81 13.44
CA PHE A 15 5.29 -8.23 14.78
C PHE A 15 6.60 -8.71 15.38
N THR A 16 7.71 -8.06 15.02
CA THR A 16 9.07 -8.47 15.42
C THR A 16 9.25 -8.54 16.94
N GLY A 17 8.69 -7.58 17.69
CA GLY A 17 8.78 -7.57 19.15
C GLY A 17 8.02 -8.70 19.85
N ALA A 18 7.04 -9.31 19.19
CA ALA A 18 6.27 -10.45 19.71
C ALA A 18 6.65 -11.78 19.04
N GLU A 19 7.56 -11.76 18.05
CA GLU A 19 7.89 -12.90 17.19
C GLU A 19 6.68 -13.56 16.52
N LEU A 20 5.67 -12.75 16.17
CA LEU A 20 4.44 -13.21 15.51
C LEU A 20 4.33 -12.65 14.09
N ALA A 21 3.77 -13.44 13.19
CA ALA A 21 3.32 -12.96 11.89
C ALA A 21 1.85 -13.34 11.69
N ALA A 22 1.08 -12.46 11.03
CA ALA A 22 -0.30 -12.72 10.69
C ALA A 22 -0.49 -12.58 9.18
N VAL A 23 -1.10 -13.59 8.57
CA VAL A 23 -1.45 -13.58 7.14
C VAL A 23 -2.96 -13.43 7.01
N PRO A 24 -3.46 -12.38 6.33
CA PRO A 24 -4.87 -12.22 6.07
C PRO A 24 -5.33 -13.18 4.97
N ASN A 25 -6.61 -13.54 4.98
CA ASN A 25 -7.26 -14.29 3.92
C ASN A 25 -8.72 -13.84 3.81
N VAL A 26 -9.14 -13.38 2.64
CA VAL A 26 -10.53 -13.03 2.37
C VAL A 26 -11.31 -14.33 2.20
N VAL A 27 -12.23 -14.61 3.12
CA VAL A 27 -13.03 -15.84 3.11
C VAL A 27 -14.45 -15.62 2.58
N ALA A 28 -14.92 -14.38 2.60
CA ALA A 28 -16.16 -13.91 1.98
C ALA A 28 -16.08 -12.38 1.81
N GLU A 29 -17.04 -11.78 1.10
CA GLU A 29 -17.14 -10.32 0.97
C GLU A 29 -17.24 -9.65 2.34
N GLY A 30 -16.33 -8.71 2.62
CA GLY A 30 -16.23 -8.05 3.93
C GLY A 30 -15.74 -8.93 5.09
N VAL A 31 -15.34 -10.18 4.85
CA VAL A 31 -14.89 -11.11 5.90
C VAL A 31 -13.43 -11.52 5.69
N LEU A 32 -12.58 -11.08 6.61
CA LEU A 32 -11.16 -11.42 6.68
C LEU A 32 -10.90 -12.42 7.81
N ARG A 33 -10.19 -13.51 7.49
CA ARG A 33 -9.59 -14.43 8.47
C ARG A 33 -8.10 -14.14 8.59
N TRP A 34 -7.61 -13.97 9.81
CA TRP A 34 -6.19 -13.85 10.08
C TRP A 34 -5.64 -15.17 10.59
N THR A 35 -4.60 -15.70 9.92
CA THR A 35 -3.84 -16.87 10.41
C THR A 35 -2.57 -16.37 11.07
N VAL A 36 -2.38 -16.68 12.35
CA VAL A 36 -1.19 -16.28 13.12
C VAL A 36 -0.16 -17.41 13.10
N PHE A 37 1.09 -17.05 12.89
CA PHE A 37 2.27 -17.91 12.93
C PHE A 37 3.22 -17.41 14.01
N ALA A 38 3.73 -18.31 14.84
CA ALA A 38 4.70 -18.01 15.91
C ALA A 38 6.08 -18.68 15.65
N ASP A 39 6.25 -19.28 14.48
CA ASP A 39 7.34 -20.23 14.24
C ASP A 39 8.55 -19.51 13.64
N GLY A 40 9.33 -18.87 14.52
CA GLY A 40 10.73 -18.52 14.26
C GLY A 40 11.04 -17.03 14.13
N ARG A 41 12.35 -16.75 14.06
CA ARG A 41 12.89 -15.39 13.98
C ARG A 41 12.45 -14.71 12.69
N LEU A 42 11.57 -13.73 12.83
CA LEU A 42 11.10 -12.92 11.73
C LEU A 42 12.19 -11.93 11.31
N PRO A 43 12.38 -11.66 10.01
CA PRO A 43 13.33 -10.66 9.58
C PRO A 43 12.93 -9.28 10.14
N PRO A 44 13.91 -8.46 10.55
CA PRO A 44 13.60 -7.09 10.93
C PRO A 44 12.97 -6.38 9.72
N ALA A 45 11.80 -5.79 9.92
CA ALA A 45 11.20 -4.95 8.91
C ALA A 45 11.79 -3.54 9.06
N PRO A 46 12.42 -2.97 8.03
CA PRO A 46 12.82 -1.57 8.09
C PRO A 46 11.56 -0.71 8.32
N GLU A 47 11.66 0.23 9.25
CA GLU A 47 10.63 1.22 9.53
C GLU A 47 11.17 2.57 9.08
N PRO A 48 10.99 2.95 7.79
CA PRO A 48 11.49 4.22 7.32
C PRO A 48 10.82 5.37 8.08
N GLU A 49 11.56 6.45 8.29
CA GLU A 49 10.98 7.67 8.85
C GLU A 49 9.87 8.19 7.94
N LEU A 50 8.90 8.91 8.53
CA LEU A 50 7.77 9.42 7.77
C LEU A 50 8.23 10.32 6.60
N SER A 51 9.29 11.11 6.79
CA SER A 51 9.86 11.95 5.73
C SER A 51 10.43 11.14 4.57
N ASP A 52 11.13 10.06 4.86
CA ASP A 52 11.77 9.23 3.85
C ASP A 52 10.72 8.47 3.05
N ALA A 53 9.71 7.91 3.72
CA ALA A 53 8.59 7.24 3.07
C ALA A 53 7.77 8.22 2.21
N GLU A 54 7.52 9.43 2.70
CA GLU A 54 6.83 10.49 1.96
C GLU A 54 7.62 10.93 0.72
N HIS A 55 8.94 11.10 0.86
CA HIS A 55 9.83 11.42 -0.26
C HIS A 55 9.88 10.26 -1.27
N GLY A 56 10.00 9.02 -0.79
CA GLY A 56 10.02 7.79 -1.56
C GLY A 56 8.74 7.62 -2.38
N LEU A 57 7.56 7.86 -1.81
CA LEU A 57 6.29 7.83 -2.52
C LEU A 57 6.27 8.82 -3.69
N ARG A 58 6.65 10.08 -3.46
CA ARG A 58 6.72 11.10 -4.52
C ARG A 58 7.75 10.76 -5.60
N GLY A 59 8.89 10.20 -5.20
CA GLY A 59 9.91 9.69 -6.10
C GLY A 59 9.40 8.57 -6.99
N ALA A 60 8.74 7.58 -6.39
CA ALA A 60 8.18 6.43 -7.10
C ALA A 60 7.07 6.82 -8.09
N VAL A 61 6.20 7.78 -7.74
CA VAL A 61 5.18 8.30 -8.66
C VAL A 61 5.83 8.90 -9.91
N ARG A 62 6.85 9.77 -9.72
CA ARG A 62 7.58 10.38 -10.84
C ARG A 62 8.28 9.32 -11.68
N GLN A 63 8.97 8.38 -11.05
CA GLN A 63 9.69 7.33 -11.75
C GLN A 63 8.76 6.44 -12.57
N ALA A 64 7.61 6.03 -12.00
CA ALA A 64 6.62 5.24 -12.71
C ALA A 64 6.05 6.00 -13.92
N ALA A 65 5.71 7.28 -13.76
CA ALA A 65 5.23 8.11 -14.86
C ALA A 65 6.28 8.22 -15.99
N THR A 66 7.53 8.52 -15.66
CA THR A 66 8.63 8.58 -16.63
C THR A 66 8.80 7.24 -17.37
N THR A 67 8.91 6.14 -16.65
CA THR A 67 9.10 4.81 -17.26
C THR A 67 7.92 4.39 -18.14
N LEU A 68 6.68 4.71 -17.75
CA LEU A 68 5.50 4.42 -18.59
C LEU A 68 5.47 5.25 -19.88
N VAL A 69 5.95 6.50 -19.84
CA VAL A 69 6.09 7.34 -21.04
C VAL A 69 7.19 6.81 -21.95
N GLU A 70 8.36 6.45 -21.39
CA GLU A 70 9.49 5.91 -22.14
C GLU A 70 9.16 4.59 -22.86
N LEU A 71 8.29 3.78 -22.26
CA LEU A 71 7.82 2.51 -22.84
C LEU A 71 6.63 2.67 -23.80
N ASP A 72 6.18 3.90 -24.08
CA ASP A 72 4.97 4.22 -24.86
C ASP A 72 3.70 3.54 -24.32
N LEU A 73 3.62 3.41 -22.99
CA LEU A 73 2.49 2.79 -22.28
C LEU A 73 1.53 3.80 -21.65
N ALA A 74 1.89 5.09 -21.69
CA ALA A 74 1.09 6.19 -21.20
C ALA A 74 0.01 6.56 -22.23
N ARG A 75 -1.21 6.03 -22.04
CA ARG A 75 -2.37 6.34 -22.89
C ARG A 75 -3.42 7.16 -22.16
N HIS A 76 -4.13 8.01 -22.91
CA HIS A 76 -5.31 8.68 -22.39
C HIS A 76 -6.48 7.70 -22.29
N ARG A 77 -7.08 7.61 -21.10
CA ARG A 77 -8.28 6.81 -20.83
C ARG A 77 -9.43 7.73 -20.39
N PRO A 78 -10.49 7.86 -21.20
CA PRO A 78 -11.72 8.53 -20.78
C PRO A 78 -12.30 7.84 -19.53
N GLY A 79 -12.85 8.62 -18.59
CA GLY A 79 -13.51 8.06 -17.40
C GLY A 79 -12.58 7.71 -16.22
N VAL A 80 -11.25 7.63 -16.42
CA VAL A 80 -10.30 7.25 -15.36
C VAL A 80 -10.41 8.12 -14.10
N ARG A 81 -10.72 9.42 -14.25
CA ARG A 81 -10.90 10.33 -13.11
C ARG A 81 -12.14 9.98 -12.27
N ALA A 82 -13.22 9.55 -12.92
CA ALA A 82 -14.45 9.16 -12.22
C ALA A 82 -14.23 7.84 -11.47
N GLU A 83 -13.52 6.88 -12.08
CA GLU A 83 -13.16 5.61 -11.43
C GLU A 83 -12.27 5.82 -10.20
N ILE A 84 -11.26 6.71 -10.31
CA ILE A 84 -10.40 7.08 -9.17
C ILE A 84 -11.25 7.72 -8.05
N ALA A 85 -12.17 8.64 -8.40
CA ALA A 85 -13.04 9.28 -7.42
C ALA A 85 -13.95 8.27 -6.72
N GLU A 86 -14.60 7.38 -7.47
CA GLU A 86 -15.44 6.31 -6.94
C GLU A 86 -14.66 5.37 -6.01
N ALA A 87 -13.45 4.97 -6.40
CA ALA A 87 -12.58 4.15 -5.56
C ALA A 87 -12.19 4.86 -4.24
N LEU A 88 -12.03 6.18 -4.26
CA LEU A 88 -11.74 6.98 -3.06
C LEU A 88 -12.96 7.19 -2.16
N GLU A 89 -14.16 7.24 -2.73
CA GLU A 89 -15.43 7.35 -2.01
C GLU A 89 -15.80 6.04 -1.30
N GLN A 90 -15.52 4.90 -1.91
CA GLN A 90 -15.79 3.58 -1.33
C GLN A 90 -14.85 3.20 -0.17
N ARG A 91 -13.78 3.96 0.05
CA ARG A 91 -12.85 3.71 1.16
C ARG A 91 -13.48 3.98 2.51
N VAL A 92 -13.31 3.02 3.41
CA VAL A 92 -13.61 3.23 4.84
C VAL A 92 -12.61 4.22 5.42
N ARG A 93 -13.10 5.35 5.91
CA ARG A 93 -12.31 6.37 6.62
C ARG A 93 -12.64 6.30 8.13
N PRO A 94 -11.97 5.43 8.91
CA PRO A 94 -12.22 5.38 10.34
C PRO A 94 -11.82 6.71 11.00
N PRO A 95 -12.50 7.14 12.07
CA PRO A 95 -12.07 8.30 12.82
C PRO A 95 -10.70 8.03 13.43
N TRP A 96 -9.74 8.93 13.17
CA TRP A 96 -8.42 8.87 13.79
C TRP A 96 -8.47 9.41 15.23
N PRO A 97 -7.73 8.81 16.18
CA PRO A 97 -7.67 9.30 17.55
C PRO A 97 -7.23 10.77 17.64
N GLU A 98 -7.74 11.49 18.63
CA GLU A 98 -7.31 12.85 18.91
C GLU A 98 -5.80 12.89 19.20
N GLY A 99 -5.11 13.87 18.61
CA GLY A 99 -3.66 14.00 18.71
C GLY A 99 -2.87 13.22 17.66
N THR A 100 -3.54 12.56 16.70
CA THR A 100 -2.87 11.98 15.52
C THR A 100 -2.20 13.09 14.71
N PRO A 101 -0.90 12.98 14.36
CA PRO A 101 -0.20 14.02 13.62
C PRO A 101 -0.82 14.29 12.25
N ALA A 102 -1.14 15.56 11.95
CA ALA A 102 -1.72 15.96 10.66
C ALA A 102 -0.84 15.57 9.45
N ARG A 103 0.49 15.51 9.64
CA ARG A 103 1.42 15.05 8.60
C ARG A 103 1.21 13.56 8.27
N ALA A 104 1.02 12.70 9.27
CA ALA A 104 0.76 11.29 9.04
C ALA A 104 -0.57 11.08 8.28
N LEU A 105 -1.60 11.83 8.65
CA LEU A 105 -2.90 11.80 7.95
C LEU A 105 -2.78 12.20 6.48
N ARG A 106 -2.02 13.25 6.17
CA ARG A 106 -1.78 13.66 4.78
C ARG A 106 -1.02 12.59 3.98
N VAL A 107 -0.06 11.90 4.58
CA VAL A 107 0.66 10.81 3.89
C VAL A 107 -0.26 9.62 3.61
N LEU A 108 -1.18 9.31 4.53
CA LEU A 108 -2.20 8.28 4.31
C LEU A 108 -3.14 8.66 3.17
N GLU A 109 -3.63 9.90 3.13
CA GLU A 109 -4.45 10.41 2.03
C GLU A 109 -3.72 10.35 0.68
N GLN A 110 -2.45 10.77 0.64
CA GLN A 110 -1.62 10.66 -0.56
C GLN A 110 -1.41 9.21 -1.01
N ALA A 111 -1.18 8.29 -0.07
CA ALA A 111 -1.04 6.88 -0.39
C ALA A 111 -2.35 6.28 -0.94
N ASP A 112 -3.50 6.74 -0.43
CA ASP A 112 -4.82 6.31 -0.87
C ASP A 112 -5.16 6.80 -2.27
N GLU A 113 -4.85 8.06 -2.58
CA GLU A 113 -4.94 8.61 -3.95
C GLU A 113 -4.08 7.81 -4.94
N VAL A 114 -2.83 7.54 -4.58
CA VAL A 114 -1.90 6.78 -5.44
C VAL A 114 -2.38 5.33 -5.63
N GLU A 115 -2.89 4.67 -4.59
CA GLU A 115 -3.45 3.33 -4.74
C GLU A 115 -4.71 3.32 -5.62
N ALA A 116 -5.58 4.32 -5.51
CA ALA A 116 -6.74 4.45 -6.40
C ALA A 116 -6.31 4.60 -7.88
N ILE A 117 -5.25 5.39 -8.14
CA ILE A 117 -4.64 5.50 -9.47
C ILE A 117 -4.09 4.15 -9.94
N LEU A 118 -3.37 3.43 -9.07
CA LEU A 118 -2.83 2.11 -9.38
C LEU A 118 -3.93 1.10 -9.72
N HIS A 119 -5.04 1.12 -8.96
CA HIS A 119 -6.17 0.23 -9.20
C HIS A 119 -6.82 0.51 -10.57
N ALA A 120 -7.10 1.79 -10.87
CA ALA A 120 -7.61 2.19 -12.17
C ALA A 120 -6.65 1.81 -13.32
N ALA A 121 -5.34 1.90 -13.08
CA ALA A 121 -4.31 1.52 -14.05
C ALA A 121 -4.19 0.00 -14.26
N ASP A 122 -4.64 -0.82 -13.31
CA ASP A 122 -4.62 -2.29 -13.37
C ASP A 122 -5.90 -2.84 -14.03
N THR A 123 -7.07 -2.25 -13.77
CA THR A 123 -8.32 -2.57 -14.50
C THR A 123 -8.16 -2.37 -16.01
N ASP A 124 -7.30 -1.44 -16.41
CA ASP A 124 -6.92 -1.15 -17.80
C ASP A 124 -6.17 -2.31 -18.51
N ASN A 125 -5.61 -3.27 -17.75
CA ASN A 125 -4.95 -4.46 -18.33
C ASN A 125 -5.95 -5.44 -18.97
N LEU A 126 -7.23 -5.40 -18.60
CA LEU A 126 -8.26 -6.26 -19.18
C LEU A 126 -8.70 -5.83 -20.60
N GLY A 127 -8.27 -4.66 -21.08
CA GLY A 127 -8.71 -4.12 -22.38
C GLY A 127 -7.62 -3.53 -23.30
N GLY A 128 -6.36 -3.41 -22.85
CA GLY A 128 -5.34 -2.68 -23.63
C GLY A 128 -3.90 -3.23 -23.62
N ALA A 129 -3.62 -4.38 -23.00
CA ALA A 129 -2.31 -5.03 -23.19
C ALA A 129 -2.32 -5.79 -24.52
N LEU A 130 -1.76 -5.18 -25.58
CA LEU A 130 -1.67 -5.76 -26.93
C LEU A 130 -0.76 -7.02 -26.99
N SER A 131 -0.03 -7.34 -25.90
CA SER A 131 0.74 -8.57 -25.73
C SER A 131 1.08 -8.84 -24.26
N ALA A 132 1.46 -10.10 -23.94
CA ALA A 132 1.93 -10.48 -22.61
C ALA A 132 3.23 -9.77 -22.18
N SER A 133 4.10 -9.40 -23.14
CA SER A 133 5.35 -8.68 -22.85
C SER A 133 5.09 -7.23 -22.41
N VAL A 134 4.09 -6.56 -23.00
CA VAL A 134 3.66 -5.21 -22.62
C VAL A 134 3.06 -5.21 -21.22
N ALA A 135 2.21 -6.20 -20.90
CA ALA A 135 1.66 -6.35 -19.55
C ALA A 135 2.78 -6.55 -18.51
N ALA A 136 3.76 -7.42 -18.79
CA ALA A 136 4.88 -7.67 -17.90
C ALA A 136 5.75 -6.42 -17.67
N ALA A 137 6.04 -5.65 -18.73
CA ALA A 137 6.82 -4.41 -18.64
C ALA A 137 6.08 -3.34 -17.81
N ARG A 138 4.77 -3.19 -18.02
CA ARG A 138 3.92 -2.30 -17.22
C ARG A 138 3.91 -2.70 -15.75
N SER A 139 3.66 -3.98 -15.44
CA SER A 139 3.67 -4.48 -14.06
C SER A 139 5.04 -4.29 -13.40
N ALA A 140 6.13 -4.45 -14.14
CA ALA A 140 7.47 -4.18 -13.63
C ALA A 140 7.68 -2.69 -13.31
N ALA A 141 7.21 -1.78 -14.18
CA ALA A 141 7.30 -0.33 -13.97
C ALA A 141 6.48 0.15 -12.76
N LEU A 142 5.32 -0.45 -12.51
CA LEU A 142 4.43 -0.08 -11.40
C LEU A 142 4.81 -0.72 -10.06
N ARG A 143 5.55 -1.84 -10.05
CA ARG A 143 5.91 -2.57 -8.83
C ARG A 143 6.59 -1.70 -7.75
N PRO A 144 7.57 -0.83 -8.07
CA PRO A 144 8.16 0.07 -7.07
C PRO A 144 7.16 1.02 -6.44
N LEU A 145 6.15 1.46 -7.19
CA LEU A 145 5.10 2.35 -6.70
C LEU A 145 4.19 1.66 -5.68
N PHE A 146 3.81 0.39 -5.92
CA PHE A 146 3.09 -0.42 -4.93
C PHE A 146 3.86 -0.55 -3.62
N THR A 147 5.19 -0.78 -3.70
CA THR A 147 6.04 -0.83 -2.51
C THR A 147 6.03 0.50 -1.76
N ALA A 148 6.21 1.62 -2.46
CA ALA A 148 6.24 2.95 -1.84
C ALA A 148 4.92 3.34 -1.16
N VAL A 149 3.76 2.95 -1.74
CA VAL A 149 2.44 3.11 -1.10
C VAL A 149 2.37 2.35 0.22
N ARG A 150 2.80 1.09 0.24
CA ARG A 150 2.81 0.25 1.45
C ARG A 150 3.72 0.84 2.53
N GLU A 151 4.91 1.32 2.15
CA GLU A 151 5.86 1.97 3.06
C GLU A 151 5.29 3.28 3.62
N ALA A 152 4.72 4.14 2.79
CA ALA A 152 4.09 5.39 3.21
C ALA A 152 2.99 5.16 4.27
N ARG A 153 2.11 4.18 4.03
CA ARG A 153 1.07 3.81 5.00
C ARG A 153 1.65 3.29 6.30
N ARG A 154 2.60 2.36 6.21
CA ARG A 154 3.26 1.79 7.40
C ARG A 154 3.94 2.88 8.24
N SER A 155 4.72 3.76 7.63
CA SER A 155 5.41 4.84 8.33
C SER A 155 4.45 5.87 8.92
N ALA A 156 3.35 6.19 8.23
CA ALA A 156 2.33 7.10 8.75
C ALA A 156 1.61 6.51 9.98
N VAL A 157 1.23 5.22 9.93
CA VAL A 157 0.64 4.53 11.09
C VAL A 157 1.65 4.41 12.23
N ALA A 158 2.90 4.06 11.94
CA ALA A 158 3.96 4.00 12.94
C ALA A 158 4.19 5.36 13.62
N GLU A 159 4.16 6.45 12.86
CA GLU A 159 4.26 7.81 13.41
C GLU A 159 3.07 8.16 14.30
N ALA A 160 1.85 7.80 13.88
CA ALA A 160 0.66 7.98 14.70
C ALA A 160 0.76 7.19 16.02
N VAL A 161 1.19 5.91 15.96
CA VAL A 161 1.41 5.08 17.15
C VAL A 161 2.47 5.71 18.06
N ARG A 162 3.64 6.09 17.54
CA ARG A 162 4.70 6.75 18.33
C ARG A 162 4.20 8.01 19.02
N ALA A 163 3.43 8.84 18.33
CA ALA A 163 2.87 10.06 18.90
C ALA A 163 1.81 9.79 19.99
N LEU A 164 1.04 8.71 19.87
CA LEU A 164 -0.07 8.40 20.77
C LEU A 164 0.31 7.50 21.96
N THR A 165 1.34 6.65 21.83
CA THR A 165 1.78 5.72 22.89
C THR A 165 2.03 6.39 24.24
N PRO A 166 2.70 7.55 24.36
CA PRO A 166 2.89 8.23 25.64
C PRO A 166 1.57 8.63 26.32
N ARG A 167 0.47 8.75 25.58
CA ARG A 167 -0.86 9.11 26.10
C ARG A 167 -1.64 7.89 26.58
N ALA A 168 -1.36 6.71 26.04
CA ALA A 168 -2.05 5.47 26.41
C ALA A 168 -1.73 5.01 27.85
N GLY A 169 -0.52 5.28 28.35
CA GLY A 169 -0.13 4.96 29.74
C GLY A 169 -0.55 5.98 30.79
N ARG A 170 -1.32 7.02 30.43
CA ARG A 170 -1.77 8.11 31.33
C ARG A 170 -3.28 8.12 31.56
N ARG A 171 -4.00 7.08 31.12
CA ARG A 171 -5.44 6.90 31.35
C ARG A 171 -5.68 5.77 32.34
#